data_AF-A0A9P5WEV3-F1
#
_entry.id   AF-A0A9P5WEV3-F1
#
_cell.length_a   1.000
_cell.length_b   1.000
_cell.length_c   1.000
_cell.angle_alpha   90.00
_cell.angle_beta   90.00
_cell.angle_gamma   90.00
#
_symmetry.space_group_name_H-M   'P 1'
#
loop_
_entity.id
_entity.type
_entity.pdbx_description
1 polymer ?
#
loop_
_entity_poly.entity_id
_entity_poly.type
_entity_poly.pdbx_seq_one_letter_code
_entity_poly.pdbx_strand_id
1 'polypeptide(L)'
;MCNFLEYKDTKVIYRRYASLYFITGVDPNDNELITLEIIHRYVEVLDRYFGNVCELDLIFNFNRAYFILDELLIAGEMQESSKRIVLRDITQMDQAEEAEAKEEKK
;
A
#
# COMPACT_ATOMS: atom_id res chain seq x y z
N MET A 1 -20.55 -8.84 -9.17
CA MET A 1 -19.18 -8.96 -9.70
C MET A 1 -18.36 -9.74 -8.69
N CYS A 2 -17.64 -10.77 -9.11
CA CYS A 2 -16.71 -11.49 -8.26
C CYS A 2 -15.40 -10.70 -8.18
N ASN A 3 -14.79 -10.59 -7.01
CA ASN A 3 -13.48 -9.91 -6.83
C ASN A 3 -12.29 -10.84 -7.12
N PHE A 4 -12.56 -12.09 -7.49
CA PHE A 4 -11.58 -13.14 -7.73
C PHE A 4 -11.71 -13.60 -9.18
N LEU A 5 -10.57 -13.69 -9.85
CA LEU A 5 -10.45 -14.16 -11.21
C LEU A 5 -9.33 -15.20 -11.28
N GLU A 6 -9.64 -16.41 -11.73
CA GLU A 6 -8.60 -17.38 -12.07
C GLU A 6 -7.93 -16.98 -13.38
N TYR A 7 -6.60 -16.86 -13.37
CA TYR A 7 -5.84 -16.47 -14.54
C TYR A 7 -4.56 -17.31 -14.64
N LYS A 8 -4.54 -18.23 -15.62
CA LYS A 8 -3.46 -19.23 -15.79
C LYS A 8 -3.26 -20.01 -14.48
N ASP A 9 -2.02 -20.13 -14.02
CA ASP A 9 -1.63 -20.82 -12.79
C ASP A 9 -1.64 -19.91 -11.55
N THR A 10 -2.35 -18.77 -11.62
CA THR A 10 -2.45 -17.77 -10.53
C THR A 10 -3.89 -17.32 -10.30
N LYS A 11 -4.16 -16.73 -9.14
CA LYS A 11 -5.42 -16.05 -8.85
C LYS A 11 -5.20 -14.54 -8.84
N VAL A 12 -6.06 -13.81 -9.54
CA VAL A 12 -6.07 -12.36 -9.55
C VAL A 12 -7.18 -11.88 -8.64
N ILE A 13 -6.80 -11.08 -7.65
CA ILE A 13 -7.71 -10.50 -6.67
C ILE A 13 -7.68 -9.00 -6.85
N TYR A 14 -8.86 -8.40 -7.04
CA TYR A 14 -8.96 -6.98 -7.27
C TYR A 14 -10.10 -6.33 -6.49
N ARG A 15 -9.91 -5.05 -6.15
CA ARG A 15 -10.94 -4.22 -5.52
C ARG A 15 -10.90 -2.82 -6.10
N ARG A 16 -12.08 -2.29 -6.38
CA ARG A 16 -12.25 -0.93 -6.89
C ARG A 16 -12.51 0.04 -5.73
N TYR A 17 -11.75 1.14 -5.69
CA TYR A 17 -11.99 2.29 -4.81
C TYR A 17 -12.13 3.54 -5.68
N ALA A 18 -13.32 4.14 -5.70
CA ALA A 18 -13.68 5.25 -6.59
C ALA A 18 -13.37 4.93 -8.08
N SER A 19 -12.39 5.61 -8.68
CA SER A 19 -11.90 5.43 -10.06
C SER A 19 -10.76 4.43 -10.17
N LEU A 20 -10.13 4.03 -9.06
CA LEU A 20 -8.93 3.20 -9.04
C LEU A 20 -9.25 1.72 -8.84
N TYR A 21 -8.49 0.88 -9.54
CA TYR A 21 -8.46 -0.57 -9.33
C TYR A 21 -7.15 -0.96 -8.66
N PHE A 22 -7.26 -1.62 -7.51
CA PHE A 22 -6.14 -2.25 -6.82
C PHE A 22 -6.18 -3.73 -7.15
N ILE A 23 -5.07 -4.28 -7.64
CA ILE A 23 -5.00 -5.62 -8.20
C ILE A 23 -3.78 -6.33 -7.61
N THR A 24 -3.95 -7.58 -7.20
CA THR A 24 -2.91 -8.45 -6.66
C THR A 24 -2.98 -9.79 -7.37
N GLY A 25 -1.82 -10.36 -7.69
CA GLY A 25 -1.70 -11.74 -8.15
C GLY A 25 -1.20 -12.59 -6.98
N VAL A 26 -1.90 -13.69 -6.69
CA VAL A 26 -1.58 -14.60 -5.59
C VAL A 26 -1.54 -16.04 -6.07
N ASP A 27 -0.93 -16.92 -5.27
CA ASP A 27 -0.87 -18.33 -5.60
C ASP A 27 -2.27 -18.97 -5.50
N PRO A 28 -2.53 -20.07 -6.25
CA PRO A 28 -3.83 -20.74 -6.23
C PRO A 28 -4.26 -21.25 -4.84
N ASN A 29 -3.31 -21.43 -3.92
CA ASN A 29 -3.57 -21.92 -2.57
C ASN A 29 -3.73 -20.80 -1.53
N ASP A 30 -3.48 -19.54 -1.91
CA ASP A 30 -3.59 -18.42 -0.99
C ASP A 30 -5.05 -18.06 -0.70
N ASN A 31 -5.26 -17.51 0.50
CA ASN A 31 -6.57 -17.12 0.96
C ASN A 31 -6.98 -15.78 0.35
N GLU A 32 -8.00 -15.80 -0.49
CA GLU A 32 -8.38 -14.63 -1.26
C GLU A 32 -9.00 -13.52 -0.41
N LEU A 33 -9.63 -13.87 0.71
CA LEU A 33 -10.21 -12.91 1.64
C LEU A 33 -9.12 -12.16 2.41
N ILE A 34 -8.03 -12.84 2.77
CA ILE A 34 -6.88 -12.19 3.41
C ILE A 34 -6.25 -11.19 2.46
N THR A 35 -6.07 -11.54 1.19
CA THR A 35 -5.53 -10.60 0.19
C THR A 35 -6.44 -9.40 -0.05
N LEU A 36 -7.78 -9.59 -0.07
CA LEU A 36 -8.72 -8.47 -0.13
C LEU A 36 -8.60 -7.53 1.07
N GLU A 37 -8.36 -8.08 2.27
CA GLU A 37 -8.12 -7.28 3.46
C GLU A 37 -6.76 -6.58 3.44
N ILE A 38 -5.72 -7.17 2.84
CA ILE A 38 -4.43 -6.50 2.60
C ILE A 38 -4.63 -5.30 1.66
N ILE A 39 -5.34 -5.47 0.54
CA ILE A 39 -5.68 -4.37 -0.36
C ILE A 39 -6.41 -3.26 0.42
N HIS A 40 -7.42 -3.64 1.22
CA HIS A 40 -8.18 -2.67 1.99
C HIS A 40 -7.31 -1.91 2.99
N ARG A 41 -6.44 -2.65 3.68
CA ARG A 41 -5.51 -2.10 4.66
C ARG A 41 -4.57 -1.07 4.03
N TYR A 42 -4.01 -1.38 2.86
CA TYR A 42 -3.16 -0.46 2.13
C TYR A 42 -3.89 0.86 1.82
N VAL A 43 -5.11 0.77 1.29
CA VAL A 43 -5.94 1.95 0.98
C VAL A 43 -6.27 2.76 2.23
N GLU A 44 -6.56 2.13 3.36
CA GLU A 44 -6.81 2.84 4.62
C GLU A 44 -5.57 3.57 5.15
N VAL A 45 -4.37 3.00 4.97
CA VAL A 45 -3.12 3.67 5.38
C VAL A 45 -2.84 4.86 4.47
N LEU A 46 -3.01 4.69 3.16
CA LEU A 46 -2.90 5.78 2.18
C LEU A 46 -3.86 6.93 2.52
N ASP A 47 -5.13 6.61 2.80
CA ASP A 47 -6.15 7.61 3.13
C ASP A 47 -5.81 8.41 4.40
N ARG A 48 -5.27 7.74 5.42
CA ARG A 48 -4.82 8.39 6.65
C ARG A 48 -3.55 9.22 6.47
N TYR A 49 -2.64 8.77 5.62
CA TYR A 49 -1.37 9.46 5.36
C TYR A 49 -1.61 10.75 4.55
N PHE A 50 -2.38 10.68 3.46
CA PHE A 50 -2.66 11.83 2.59
C PHE A 50 -3.80 12.73 3.10
N GLY A 51 -4.67 12.23 3.98
CA GLY A 51 -5.79 13.01 4.52
C GLY A 51 -6.91 13.22 3.51
N ASN A 52 -7.62 12.13 3.17
CA ASN A 52 -8.53 11.97 2.03
C ASN A 52 -7.78 11.76 0.72
N VAL A 53 -7.28 10.53 0.53
CA VAL A 53 -6.46 10.20 -0.64
C VAL A 53 -7.27 10.30 -1.94
N CYS A 54 -6.66 10.90 -2.96
CA CYS A 54 -7.16 10.87 -4.33
C CYS A 54 -6.12 10.27 -5.29
N GLU A 55 -6.57 9.95 -6.51
CA GLU A 55 -5.70 9.39 -7.56
C GLU A 55 -4.53 10.29 -7.94
N LEU A 56 -4.70 11.62 -7.86
CA LEU A 56 -3.63 12.57 -8.12
C LEU A 56 -2.54 12.49 -7.05
N ASP A 57 -2.88 12.25 -5.78
CA ASP A 57 -1.90 12.13 -4.71
C ASP A 57 -0.95 10.96 -4.96
N LEU A 58 -1.48 9.84 -5.45
CA LEU A 58 -0.71 8.67 -5.85
C LEU A 58 0.17 8.94 -7.08
N ILE A 59 -0.31 9.73 -8.05
CA ILE A 59 0.46 10.08 -9.25
C ILE A 59 1.64 11.00 -8.89
N PHE A 60 1.41 12.02 -8.06
CA PHE A 60 2.44 13.00 -7.70
C PHE A 60 3.41 12.48 -6.63
N ASN A 61 2.95 11.60 -5.74
CA ASN A 61 3.74 11.08 -4.62
C ASN A 61 3.89 9.55 -4.68
N PHE A 62 4.13 9.01 -5.87
CA PHE A 62 4.24 7.55 -6.06
C PHE A 62 5.34 6.93 -5.20
N ASN A 63 6.44 7.65 -4.96
CA ASN A 63 7.53 7.24 -4.07
C ASN A 63 7.04 6.97 -2.65
N ARG A 64 6.20 7.87 -2.10
CA ARG A 64 5.60 7.66 -0.77
C ARG A 64 4.70 6.43 -0.79
N ALA A 65 3.87 6.28 -1.81
CA ALA A 65 2.99 5.12 -1.95
C ALA A 65 3.76 3.78 -1.97
N TYR A 66 4.95 3.72 -2.58
CA TYR A 66 5.84 2.56 -2.51
C TYR A 66 6.39 2.33 -1.11
N PHE A 67 6.87 3.37 -0.41
CA PHE A 67 7.33 3.22 0.98
C PHE A 67 6.24 2.71 1.91
N ILE A 68 5.00 3.19 1.75
CA ILE A 68 3.86 2.65 2.51
C ILE A 68 3.63 1.18 2.20
N LEU A 69 3.78 0.78 0.93
CA LEU A 69 3.60 -0.60 0.51
C LEU A 69 4.67 -1.52 1.08
N ASP A 70 5.93 -1.07 1.09
CA ASP A 70 7.07 -1.82 1.62
C ASP A 70 7.00 -2.00 3.15
N GLU A 71 6.44 -1.03 3.88
CA GLU A 71 6.16 -1.22 5.32
C GLU A 71 5.03 -2.23 5.57
N LEU A 72 4.07 -2.33 4.64
CA LEU A 72 2.96 -3.27 4.77
C LEU A 72 3.35 -4.69 4.34
N LEU A 73 4.11 -4.82 3.25
CA LEU A 73 4.42 -6.07 2.59
C LEU A 73 5.92 -6.19 2.32
N ILE A 74 6.47 -7.37 2.57
CA ILE A 74 7.85 -7.69 2.21
C ILE A 74 7.93 -9.09 1.60
N ALA A 75 8.66 -9.21 0.50
CA ALA A 75 8.84 -10.47 -0.21
C ALA A 75 7.52 -11.21 -0.56
N GLY A 76 6.44 -10.46 -0.80
CA GLY A 76 5.11 -11.00 -1.13
C GLY A 76 4.24 -11.33 0.08
N GLU A 77 4.75 -11.17 1.30
CA GLU A 77 4.07 -11.53 2.54
C GLU A 77 3.77 -10.29 3.39
N MET A 78 2.82 -10.43 4.31
CA MET A 78 2.47 -9.35 5.25
C MET A 78 3.58 -9.14 6.29
N GLN A 79 4.16 -7.94 6.31
CA GLN A 79 5.21 -7.54 7.25
C GLN A 79 4.59 -6.95 8.53
N GLU A 80 3.87 -5.83 8.38
CA GLU A 80 3.28 -5.11 9.50
C GLU A 80 1.76 -5.02 9.35
N SER A 81 1.05 -5.61 10.30
CA SER A 81 -0.40 -5.62 10.33
C SER A 81 -1.00 -4.37 10.96
N SER A 82 -0.24 -3.58 11.72
CA SER A 82 -0.74 -2.45 12.49
C SER A 82 -0.65 -1.14 11.71
N LYS A 83 -1.81 -0.56 11.35
CA LYS A 83 -1.88 0.78 10.72
C LYS A 83 -1.13 1.85 11.50
N ARG A 84 -1.12 1.74 12.84
CA ARG A 84 -0.50 2.74 13.73
C ARG A 84 1.02 2.69 13.67
N ILE A 85 1.60 1.49 13.50
CA ILE A 85 3.04 1.29 13.41
C ILE A 85 3.50 1.79 12.04
N VAL A 86 2.87 1.29 10.96
CA VAL A 86 3.16 1.74 9.58
C VAL A 86 3.14 3.26 9.46
N LEU A 87 2.08 3.95 9.92
CA LEU A 87 1.99 5.41 9.85
C LEU A 87 3.08 6.13 10.66
N ARG A 88 3.43 5.59 11.83
CA ARG A 88 4.48 6.16 12.67
C ARG A 88 5.84 6.06 11.96
N ASP A 89 6.13 4.90 11.38
CA ASP A 89 7.44 4.62 10.80
C ASP A 89 7.62 5.43 9.50
N ILE A 90 6.59 5.56 8.66
CA ILE A 90 6.60 6.48 7.51
C ILE A 90 6.82 7.93 7.95
N THR A 91 6.16 8.39 9.02
CA THR A 91 6.33 9.77 9.52
C THR A 91 7.76 10.01 10.00
N GLN A 92 8.41 9.01 10.60
CA GLN A 92 9.81 9.11 11.01
C GLN A 92 10.74 9.16 9.80
N MET A 93 10.46 8.38 8.76
CA MET A 93 11.23 8.42 7.51
C MET A 93 11.14 9.81 6.84
N ASP A 94 9.93 10.38 6.76
CA ASP A 94 9.74 11.73 6.19
C ASP A 94 10.53 12.79 6.98
N GLN A 95 10.53 12.70 8.32
CA GLN A 95 11.31 13.59 9.18
C GLN A 95 12.82 13.45 8.98
N ALA A 96 13.31 12.22 8.80
CA ALA A 96 14.72 11.95 8.54
C ALA A 96 15.16 12.55 7.20
N GLU A 97 14.39 12.32 6.14
CA GLU A 97 14.66 12.88 4.81
C GLU A 97 14.67 14.41 4.82
N GLU A 98 13.74 15.05 5.53
CA GLU A 98 13.74 16.49 5.71
C GLU A 98 14.96 17.02 6.49
N ALA A 99 15.45 16.26 7.47
CA ALA A 99 16.62 16.63 8.25
C ALA A 99 17.89 16.56 7.40
N GLU A 100 18.08 15.49 6.65
CA GLU A 100 19.21 15.31 5.72
C GLU A 100 19.22 16.40 4.65
N ALA A 101 18.08 16.72 4.05
CA ALA A 101 17.97 17.79 3.06
C ALA A 101 18.28 19.19 3.61
N LYS A 102 18.17 19.42 4.92
CA LYS A 102 18.56 20.68 5.58
C LYS A 102 20.06 20.71 5.87
N GLU A 103 20.66 19.57 6.17
CA GLU A 103 22.11 19.45 6.41
C GLU A 103 22.92 19.65 5.12
N GLU A 104 22.47 19.10 3.98
CA GLU A 104 23.15 19.26 2.69
C GLU A 104 23.15 20.71 2.17
N LYS A 105 22.21 21.55 2.62
CA LYS A 105 22.10 22.96 2.23
C LYS A 105 22.93 23.90 3.10
N LYS A 106 23.63 23.38 4.11
CA LYS A 106 24.42 24.15 5.09
C LYS A 106 25.90 24.06 4.81
#